data_AF-A0A7N2M357-F1
#
_entry.id   AF-A0A7N2M357-F1
#
_cell.length_a   1.000
_cell.length_b   1.000
_cell.length_c   1.000
_cell.angle_alpha   90.00
_cell.angle_beta   90.00
_cell.angle_gamma   90.00
#
_symmetry.space_group_name_H-M   'P 1'
#
loop_
_entity.id
_entity.type
_entity.pdbx_description
1 polymer ?
#
loop_
_entity_poly.entity_id
_entity_poly.type
_entity_poly.pdbx_seq_one_letter_code
_entity_poly.pdbx_strand_id
1 'polypeptide(L)'
;MKTNVEAPYNLSQLAYSLLKESGAGNIDYPHANDLIKLIVRTPLGRLAEPNEISSVVAFLCLPAASYITGQVICVDGGYTVTGF
;
A
#
# COMPACT_ATOMS: atom_id res chain seq x y z
N MET A 1 -14.56 2.36 -25.85
CA MET A 1 -14.49 2.08 -24.40
C MET A 1 -13.23 2.76 -23.87
N LYS A 2 -13.35 4.03 -23.45
CA LYS A 2 -12.23 4.79 -22.87
C LYS A 2 -12.18 4.45 -21.39
N THR A 3 -11.15 3.75 -20.93
CA THR A 3 -10.96 3.50 -19.51
C THR A 3 -10.61 4.82 -18.84
N ASN A 4 -11.33 5.13 -17.78
CA ASN A 4 -11.31 6.42 -17.09
C ASN A 4 -10.07 6.53 -16.19
N VAL A 5 -8.89 6.66 -16.81
CA VAL A 5 -7.58 6.77 -16.12
C VAL A 5 -7.50 8.04 -15.24
N GLU A 6 -8.47 8.95 -15.32
CA GLU A 6 -8.52 10.19 -14.52
C GLU A 6 -9.33 10.09 -13.21
N ALA A 7 -10.12 9.02 -13.02
CA ALA A 7 -10.85 8.80 -11.77
C ALA A 7 -9.97 8.64 -10.50
N PRO A 8 -8.78 7.99 -10.54
CA PRO A 8 -7.94 7.81 -9.35
C PRO A 8 -7.41 9.14 -8.80
N TYR A 9 -7.15 10.11 -9.67
CA TYR A 9 -6.62 11.43 -9.29
C TYR A 9 -7.63 12.28 -8.52
N ASN A 10 -8.93 12.08 -8.75
CA ASN A 10 -9.98 12.83 -8.06
C ASN A 10 -10.22 12.30 -6.64
N LEU A 11 -10.17 10.98 -6.47
CA LEU A 11 -10.26 10.33 -5.15
C LEU A 11 -9.06 10.66 -4.25
N SER A 12 -7.86 10.78 -4.83
CA SER A 12 -6.65 11.13 -4.08
C SER A 12 -6.67 12.57 -3.55
N GLN A 13 -7.18 13.50 -4.36
CA GLN A 13 -7.40 14.90 -3.97
C GLN A 13 -8.45 15.01 -2.85
N LEU A 14 -9.53 14.24 -2.93
CA LEU A 14 -10.56 14.22 -1.88
C LEU A 14 -10.06 13.55 -0.59
N ALA A 15 -9.29 12.47 -0.71
CA ALA A 15 -8.68 11.78 0.43
C ALA A 15 -7.68 12.68 1.18
N TYR A 16 -6.92 13.54 0.49
CA TYR A 16 -6.03 14.52 1.12
C TYR A 16 -6.79 15.47 2.05
N SER A 17 -7.90 16.04 1.57
CA SER A 17 -8.74 16.95 2.36
C SER A 17 -9.30 16.24 3.60
N LEU A 18 -9.79 15.01 3.44
CA LEU A 18 -10.33 14.21 4.56
C LEU A 18 -9.25 13.81 5.58
N LEU A 19 -8.05 13.43 5.12
CA LEU A 19 -6.92 13.10 6.00
C LEU A 19 -6.46 14.31 6.81
N LYS A 20 -6.39 15.49 6.16
CA LYS A 20 -6.08 16.76 6.83
C LYS A 20 -7.15 17.16 7.86
N GLU A 21 -8.43 16.94 7.53
CA GLU A 21 -9.56 17.22 8.43
C GLU A 21 -9.64 16.25 9.63
N SER A 22 -9.18 15.01 9.47
CA SER A 22 -9.28 13.96 10.50
C SER A 22 -8.38 14.16 11.73
N GLY A 23 -7.50 15.16 11.74
CA GLY A 23 -6.64 15.45 12.90
C GLY A 23 -5.54 14.42 13.19
N ALA A 24 -5.41 13.37 12.36
CA ALA A 24 -4.27 12.44 12.39
C ALA A 24 -2.95 13.09 11.91
N GLY A 25 -3.01 14.34 11.43
CA GLY A 25 -1.91 15.12 10.85
C GLY A 25 -0.95 15.82 11.83
N ASN A 26 -0.74 15.31 13.05
CA ASN A 26 0.31 15.82 13.94
C ASN A 26 1.70 15.19 13.69
N ILE A 27 1.80 14.31 12.69
CA ILE A 27 3.09 13.88 12.16
C ILE A 27 3.29 14.67 10.88
N ASP A 28 4.21 15.63 10.92
CA ASP A 28 4.72 16.32 9.75
C ASP A 28 5.38 15.26 8.85
N TYR A 29 4.60 14.68 7.94
CA TYR A 29 5.14 13.85 6.87
C TYR A 29 5.54 14.82 5.76
N PRO A 30 6.84 15.15 5.58
CA PRO A 30 7.30 16.05 4.53
C PRO A 30 6.99 15.55 3.10
N HIS A 31 6.39 14.35 2.99
CA HIS A 31 5.99 13.65 1.78
C HIS A 31 4.56 13.08 1.87
N ALA A 32 3.62 13.75 2.55
CA ALA A 32 2.22 13.28 2.64
C ALA A 32 1.59 12.96 1.26
N ASN A 33 2.00 13.70 0.23
CA ASN A 33 1.60 13.45 -1.16
C ASN A 33 2.08 12.09 -1.69
N ASP A 34 3.24 11.61 -1.26
CA ASP A 34 3.80 10.35 -1.73
C ASP A 34 3.11 9.15 -1.08
N LEU A 35 2.68 9.26 0.19
CA LEU A 35 1.84 8.25 0.83
C LEU A 35 0.48 8.10 0.13
N ILE A 36 -0.13 9.21 -0.27
CA ILE A 36 -1.40 9.20 -1.00
C ILE A 36 -1.22 8.55 -2.36
N LYS A 37 -0.17 8.89 -3.11
CA LYS A 37 0.14 8.24 -4.39
C LYS A 37 0.30 6.73 -4.23
N LEU A 38 0.95 6.30 -3.14
CA LEU A 38 1.14 4.88 -2.85
C LEU A 38 -0.20 4.20 -2.58
N ILE A 39 -1.02 4.75 -1.68
CA ILE A 39 -2.35 4.22 -1.34
C ILE A 39 -3.25 4.10 -2.56
N VAL A 40 -3.27 5.11 -3.43
CA VAL A 40 -4.12 5.15 -4.64
C VAL A 40 -3.70 4.09 -5.66
N ARG A 41 -2.41 3.77 -5.72
CA ARG A 41 -1.87 2.78 -6.64
C ARG A 41 -1.92 1.35 -6.09
N THR A 42 -2.04 1.21 -4.78
CA THR A 42 -2.24 -0.08 -4.11
C THR A 42 -3.70 -0.51 -4.30
N PRO A 43 -3.98 -1.65 -4.95
CA PRO A 43 -5.34 -2.18 -5.11
C PRO A 43 -6.13 -2.34 -3.80
N LEU A 44 -5.45 -2.70 -2.70
CA LEU A 44 -6.09 -2.74 -1.37
C LEU A 44 -6.47 -1.37 -0.80
N GLY A 45 -6.03 -0.26 -1.41
CA GLY A 45 -6.44 1.09 -1.06
C GLY A 45 -6.02 1.55 0.34
N ARG A 46 -5.04 0.90 0.95
CA ARG A 46 -4.48 1.23 2.26
C ARG A 46 -3.05 0.76 2.40
N LEU A 47 -2.36 1.23 3.45
CA LEU A 47 -1.08 0.66 3.87
C LEU A 47 -1.30 -0.68 4.59
N ALA A 48 -0.28 -1.53 4.51
CA ALA A 48 -0.24 -2.77 5.29
C ALA A 48 0.01 -2.45 6.77
N GLU A 49 -0.65 -3.20 7.65
CA GLU A 49 -0.36 -3.19 9.08
C GLU A 49 0.92 -3.99 9.37
N PRO A 50 1.69 -3.67 10.42
CA PRO A 50 2.95 -4.38 10.74
C PRO A 50 2.79 -5.89 10.90
N ASN A 51 1.62 -6.34 11.38
CA ASN A 51 1.30 -7.75 11.56
C ASN A 51 1.12 -8.50 10.22
N GLU A 52 0.69 -7.83 9.15
CA GLU A 52 0.52 -8.43 7.83
C GLU A 52 1.90 -8.77 7.22
N ILE A 53 2.90 -7.93 7.48
CA ILE A 53 4.28 -8.18 7.06
C ILE A 53 4.93 -9.26 7.96
N SER A 54 4.82 -9.12 9.27
CA SER A 54 5.47 -10.05 10.21
C SER A 54 4.92 -11.46 10.13
N SER A 55 3.64 -11.64 9.79
CA SER A 55 3.03 -12.96 9.62
C SER A 55 3.67 -13.75 8.48
N VAL A 56 4.01 -13.10 7.36
CA VAL A 56 4.71 -13.75 6.23
C VAL A 56 6.14 -14.11 6.62
N VAL A 57 6.84 -13.21 7.29
CA VAL A 57 8.20 -13.49 7.81
C VAL A 57 8.18 -14.68 8.77
N ALA A 58 7.23 -14.71 9.71
CA ALA A 58 7.08 -15.82 10.64
C ALA A 58 6.82 -17.14 9.91
N PHE A 59 5.92 -17.15 8.92
CA PHE A 59 5.65 -18.33 8.08
C PHE A 59 6.92 -18.86 7.39
N LEU A 60 7.77 -17.98 6.85
CA LEU A 60 9.00 -18.38 6.17
C LEU A 60 10.03 -19.04 7.12
N CYS A 61 9.91 -18.80 8.43
CA CYS A 61 10.74 -19.46 9.44
C CYS A 61 10.18 -20.82 9.90
N LEU A 62 8.95 -21.20 9.50
CA LEU A 62 8.33 -22.46 9.90
C LEU A 62 8.81 -23.62 9.01
N PRO A 63 8.77 -24.88 9.51
CA PRO A 63 9.07 -26.07 8.69
C PRO A 63 8.21 -26.19 7.43
N ALA A 64 7.02 -25.59 7.43
CA ALA A 64 6.12 -25.55 6.28
C ALA A 64 6.72 -24.82 5.06
N ALA A 65 7.67 -23.91 5.27
CA ALA A 65 8.38 -23.18 4.23
C ALA A 65 9.72 -23.83 3.85
N SER A 66 10.02 -25.06 4.29
CA SER A 66 11.35 -25.71 4.16
C SER A 66 11.88 -25.86 2.73
N TYR A 67 11.01 -25.78 1.72
CA TYR A 67 11.40 -25.86 0.31
C TYR A 67 11.32 -24.52 -0.43
N ILE A 68 11.02 -23.43 0.28
CA ILE A 68 10.95 -22.08 -0.28
C ILE A 68 12.32 -21.43 -0.10
N THR A 69 13.07 -21.29 -1.18
CA THR A 69 14.37 -20.61 -1.20
C THR A 69 14.58 -19.87 -2.52
N GLY A 70 15.38 -18.79 -2.49
CA GLY A 70 15.68 -17.98 -3.67
C GLY A 70 14.49 -17.21 -4.26
N GLN A 71 13.40 -17.05 -3.51
CA GLN A 71 12.19 -16.34 -3.95
C GLN A 71 12.11 -14.94 -3.36
N VAL A 72 11.59 -13.99 -4.15
CA VAL A 72 11.17 -12.67 -3.67
C VAL A 72 9.66 -12.70 -3.52
N ILE A 73 9.16 -12.54 -2.29
CA ILE A 73 7.74 -12.56 -1.99
C ILE A 73 7.26 -11.12 -1.76
N CYS A 74 6.45 -10.62 -2.69
CA CYS A 74 5.84 -9.29 -2.58
C CYS A 74 4.67 -9.31 -1.59
N VAL A 75 4.74 -8.47 -0.55
CA VAL A 75 3.67 -8.27 0.44
C VAL A 75 3.33 -6.78 0.48
N ASP A 76 2.55 -6.31 -0.48
CA ASP A 76 2.37 -4.87 -0.75
C ASP A 76 0.93 -4.48 -1.11
N GLY A 77 -0.04 -5.36 -0.85
CA GLY A 77 -1.43 -5.12 -1.19
C GLY A 77 -1.73 -5.00 -2.68
N GLY A 78 -0.84 -5.51 -3.53
CA GLY A 78 -0.96 -5.50 -4.99
C GLY A 78 -0.33 -4.27 -5.66
N TYR A 79 0.44 -3.48 -4.93
CA TYR A 79 1.10 -2.29 -5.50
C TYR A 79 2.02 -2.63 -6.68
N THR A 80 2.75 -3.75 -6.63
CA THR A 80 3.69 -4.14 -7.69
C THR A 80 2.99 -4.54 -8.99
N VAL A 81 1.73 -4.99 -8.95
CA VAL A 81 1.04 -5.47 -10.18
C VAL A 81 0.48 -4.34 -11.04
N THR A 82 0.34 -3.13 -10.49
CA THR A 82 -0.25 -1.97 -11.18
C THR A 82 0.69 -1.29 -12.17
N GLY A 83 1.89 -1.83 -12.42
CA GLY A 83 2.90 -1.24 -13.33
C GLY A 83 3.46 0.08 -12.79
N PHE A 84 4.32 0.79 -13.53
CA PHE A 84 4.87 2.11 -13.17
C PHE A 84 4.08 3.27 -13.74
#